data_AF-A0A3N7FUV4-F1
#
_entry.id   AF-A0A3N7FUV4-F1
#
_cell.length_a   1.000
_cell.length_b   1.000
_cell.length_c   1.000
_cell.angle_alpha   90.00
_cell.angle_beta   90.00
_cell.angle_gamma   90.00
#
_symmetry.space_group_name_H-M   'P 1'
#
loop_
_entity.id
_entity.type
_entity.pdbx_description
1 polymer ?
#
loop_
_entity_poly.entity_id
_entity_poly.type
_entity_poly.pdbx_seq_one_letter_code
_entity_poly.pdbx_strand_id
1 'polypeptide(L)'
;MGETDLNKERLELALEAAGLDLWENDLVTGNVTRKATKTFEELGFSEDEIVSGVQDIYSLFHPDDIDTVRQAVADHLLGVTPQYRCEFRLRSKAGEWVWYANYGRIMDGHSATPGKRLIGVTFNIHDRKCRETEIAQINQQLTEQNRLLQQLNATLERLAANDSLTGLSNRRTLMELGANECKRTERFGHPLSLLVVDIDLFKAVNDAFGHLAGDRVICAVAQACAARKRSGVDIVARFGGEEFVIVLPETDGPSALRVAESLRREVEALRVPAGEGGQGIAVTVSIGVSTMHKGTGLDFEELVNRADKALYQAKGTGRNAVYCADRLLGGGGTAAPAPRGPGDPAG
;
A
#
# COMPACT_ATOMS: atom_id res chain seq x y z
N MET A 1 18.01 9.52 69.68
CA MET A 1 18.22 9.52 68.23
C MET A 1 17.84 10.91 67.74
N GLY A 2 18.78 11.65 67.15
CA GLY A 2 18.52 13.03 66.72
C GLY A 2 17.66 13.09 65.47
N GLU A 3 16.99 14.21 65.22
CA GLU A 3 16.20 14.45 64.00
C GLU A 3 17.03 14.27 62.71
N THR A 4 18.34 14.56 62.78
CA THR A 4 19.30 14.34 61.70
C THR A 4 19.52 12.86 61.39
N ASP A 5 19.57 11.99 62.40
CA ASP A 5 19.74 10.54 62.21
C ASP A 5 18.50 9.92 61.56
N LEU A 6 17.31 10.36 61.98
CA LEU A 6 16.04 9.90 61.43
C LEU A 6 15.85 10.34 59.96
N ASN A 7 16.28 11.54 59.62
CA ASN A 7 16.22 12.03 58.23
C ASN A 7 17.20 11.28 57.32
N LYS A 8 18.38 10.90 57.82
CA LYS A 8 19.34 10.08 57.09
C LYS A 8 18.77 8.69 56.80
N GLU A 9 18.19 8.03 57.81
CA GLU A 9 17.59 6.70 57.67
C GLU A 9 16.42 6.71 56.65
N ARG A 10 15.54 7.71 56.71
CA ARG A 10 14.44 7.87 55.74
C ARG A 10 14.92 8.06 54.31
N LEU A 11 15.99 8.82 54.12
CA LEU A 11 16.58 9.05 52.80
C LEU A 11 17.19 7.75 52.24
N GLU A 12 17.91 7.00 53.06
CA GLU A 12 18.51 5.72 52.66
C GLU A 12 17.44 4.69 52.28
N LEU A 13 16.36 4.57 53.07
CA LEU A 13 15.23 3.70 52.76
C LEU A 13 14.50 4.10 51.46
N ALA A 14 14.30 5.41 51.23
CA ALA A 14 13.63 5.90 50.03
C ALA A 14 14.47 5.66 48.76
N LEU A 15 15.79 5.84 48.85
CA LEU A 15 16.73 5.55 47.75
C LEU A 15 16.74 4.05 47.44
N GLU A 16 16.79 3.20 48.46
CA GLU A 16 16.74 1.75 48.30
C GLU A 16 15.44 1.26 47.66
N ALA A 17 14.29 1.72 48.16
CA ALA A 17 12.98 1.35 47.61
C ALA A 17 12.82 1.79 46.14
N ALA A 18 13.50 2.85 45.73
CA ALA A 18 13.50 3.35 44.36
C ALA A 18 14.60 2.74 43.46
N GLY A 19 15.47 1.86 44.00
CA GLY A 19 16.62 1.32 43.27
C GLY A 19 17.66 2.38 42.89
N LEU A 20 17.73 3.47 43.66
CA LEU A 20 18.63 4.59 43.45
C LEU A 20 19.85 4.45 44.35
N ASP A 21 21.01 4.74 43.81
CA ASP A 21 22.28 4.74 44.53
C ASP A 21 22.94 6.10 44.51
N LEU A 22 23.31 6.61 45.67
CA LEU A 22 23.72 8.00 45.85
C LEU A 22 25.25 8.11 45.80
N TRP A 23 25.75 8.93 44.87
CA TRP A 23 27.17 9.25 44.74
C TRP A 23 27.42 10.74 44.88
N GLU A 24 28.65 11.06 45.24
CA GLU A 24 29.11 12.43 45.36
C GLU A 24 30.57 12.55 44.96
N ASN A 25 30.88 13.56 44.16
CA ASN A 25 32.21 13.84 43.65
C ASN A 25 32.63 15.28 43.95
N ASP A 26 33.90 15.46 44.31
CA ASP A 26 34.57 16.76 44.32
C ASP A 26 35.14 17.03 42.91
N LEU A 27 34.59 18.04 42.25
CA LEU A 27 34.93 18.40 40.88
C LEU A 27 36.30 19.10 40.74
N VAL A 28 36.92 19.52 41.85
CA VAL A 28 38.21 20.21 41.86
C VAL A 28 39.36 19.24 42.11
N THR A 29 39.16 18.24 42.97
CA THR A 29 40.16 17.21 43.22
C THR A 29 39.94 15.96 42.36
N GLY A 30 38.78 15.82 41.72
CA GLY A 30 38.37 14.60 41.02
C GLY A 30 38.09 13.42 41.96
N ASN A 31 37.98 13.67 43.27
CA ASN A 31 37.82 12.62 44.26
C ASN A 31 36.35 12.25 44.43
N VAL A 32 36.07 10.95 44.44
CA VAL A 32 34.76 10.40 44.80
C VAL A 32 34.62 10.45 46.33
N THR A 33 33.81 11.39 46.84
CA THR A 33 33.57 11.55 48.29
C THR A 33 32.51 10.57 48.81
N ARG A 34 31.60 10.13 47.94
CA ARG A 34 30.66 9.04 48.22
C ARG A 34 30.52 8.16 46.97
N LYS A 35 30.80 6.86 47.12
CA LYS A 35 30.71 5.87 46.04
C LYS A 35 29.28 5.32 45.95
N ALA A 36 28.85 5.01 44.73
CA ALA A 36 27.63 4.25 44.45
C ALA A 36 27.86 2.76 44.78
N THR A 37 27.95 2.43 46.07
CA THR A 37 28.34 1.08 46.54
C THR A 37 27.39 -0.01 46.04
N LYS A 38 26.07 0.24 46.06
CA LYS A 38 25.06 -0.74 45.63
C LYS A 38 25.17 -1.05 44.13
N THR A 39 25.47 -0.04 43.32
CA THR A 39 25.71 -0.19 41.88
C THR A 39 26.88 -1.12 41.59
N PHE A 40 27.97 -0.99 42.35
CA PHE A 40 29.13 -1.87 42.19
C PHE A 40 28.87 -3.29 42.72
N GLU A 41 28.09 -3.44 43.79
CA GLU A 41 27.63 -4.74 44.29
C GLU A 41 26.77 -5.46 43.25
N GLU A 42 25.82 -4.76 42.59
CA GLU A 42 25.03 -5.30 41.48
C GLU A 42 25.89 -5.76 40.30
N LEU A 43 26.99 -5.06 40.03
CA LEU A 43 27.97 -5.43 39.02
C LEU A 43 28.89 -6.59 39.45
N GLY A 44 28.78 -7.04 40.70
CA GLY A 44 29.50 -8.19 41.26
C GLY A 44 30.85 -7.86 41.91
N PHE A 45 31.14 -6.59 42.20
CA PHE A 45 32.35 -6.17 42.90
C PHE A 45 32.18 -6.26 44.42
N SER A 46 33.24 -6.62 45.15
CA SER A 46 33.21 -6.64 46.62
C SER A 46 33.51 -5.27 47.22
N GLU A 47 33.10 -5.05 48.48
CA GLU A 47 33.37 -3.79 49.21
C GLU A 47 34.87 -3.46 49.26
N ASP A 48 35.74 -4.46 49.47
CA ASP A 48 37.19 -4.28 49.46
C ASP A 48 37.73 -3.85 48.09
N GLU A 49 37.17 -4.36 46.98
CA GLU A 49 37.52 -3.97 45.61
C GLU A 49 37.05 -2.54 45.31
N ILE A 50 35.85 -2.19 45.80
CA ILE A 50 35.26 -0.86 45.71
C ILE A 50 36.11 0.15 46.49
N VAL A 51 36.53 -0.19 47.71
CA VAL A 51 37.32 0.65 48.62
C VAL A 51 38.77 0.81 48.14
N SER A 52 39.41 -0.26 47.66
CA SER A 52 40.85 -0.32 47.38
C SER A 52 41.27 0.12 45.97
N GLY A 53 40.38 0.09 44.96
CA GLY A 53 40.88 0.03 43.58
C GLY A 53 40.06 0.65 42.45
N VAL A 54 38.87 1.22 42.68
CA VAL A 54 38.15 1.91 41.57
C VAL A 54 38.65 3.37 41.42
N GLN A 55 39.98 3.56 41.38
CA GLN A 55 40.58 4.86 41.01
C GLN A 55 40.38 5.16 39.51
N ASP A 56 40.14 4.13 38.69
CA ASP A 56 39.81 4.28 37.27
C ASP A 56 38.37 3.86 37.01
N ILE A 57 37.40 4.55 37.62
CA ILE A 57 35.97 4.33 37.33
C ILE A 57 35.70 4.41 35.81
N TYR A 58 36.51 5.17 35.07
CA TYR A 58 36.45 5.30 33.62
C TYR A 58 36.77 4.00 32.88
N SER A 59 37.56 3.08 33.45
CA SER A 59 37.84 1.77 32.84
C SER A 59 36.62 0.84 32.82
N LEU A 60 35.60 1.12 33.64
CA LEU A 60 34.35 0.36 33.68
C LEU A 60 33.32 0.88 32.67
N PHE A 61 33.47 2.10 32.15
CA PHE A 61 32.57 2.62 31.13
C PHE A 61 32.82 1.93 29.79
N HIS A 62 31.75 1.71 29.04
CA HIS A 62 31.88 1.30 27.65
C HIS A 62 32.59 2.40 26.85
N PRO A 63 33.56 2.06 25.97
CA PRO A 63 34.34 3.04 25.21
C PRO A 63 33.50 4.10 24.49
N ASP A 64 32.43 3.68 23.79
CA ASP A 64 31.51 4.57 23.08
C ASP A 64 30.77 5.57 23.98
N ASP A 65 30.63 5.30 25.27
CA ASP A 65 29.83 6.11 26.19
C ASP A 65 30.70 7.16 26.92
N ILE A 66 32.03 7.02 26.89
CA ILE A 66 32.97 7.90 27.62
C ILE A 66 32.84 9.35 27.18
N ASP A 67 32.81 9.60 25.88
CA ASP A 67 32.72 10.97 25.34
C ASP A 67 31.36 11.59 25.64
N THR A 68 30.29 10.79 25.58
CA THR A 68 28.93 11.22 25.95
C THR A 68 28.87 11.64 27.42
N VAL A 69 29.46 10.85 28.32
CA VAL A 69 29.51 11.15 29.76
C VAL A 69 30.33 12.42 30.03
N ARG A 70 31.52 12.54 29.43
CA ARG A 70 32.38 13.73 29.56
C ARG A 70 31.66 14.99 29.08
N GLN A 71 30.99 14.92 27.94
CA GLN A 71 30.24 16.04 27.39
C GLN A 71 29.06 16.43 28.31
N ALA A 72 28.28 15.46 28.81
CA ALA A 72 27.17 15.73 29.70
C ALA A 72 27.60 16.41 31.01
N VAL A 73 28.76 16.04 31.55
CA VAL A 73 29.35 16.72 32.71
C VAL A 73 29.80 18.14 32.35
N ALA A 74 30.50 18.33 31.23
CA ALA A 74 30.96 19.63 30.77
C ALA A 74 29.80 20.60 30.50
N ASP A 75 28.74 20.13 29.83
CA ASP A 75 27.54 20.90 29.54
C ASP A 75 26.85 21.37 30.83
N HIS A 76 26.80 20.50 31.86
CA HIS A 76 26.23 20.88 33.14
C HIS A 76 27.11 21.90 33.89
N LEU A 77 28.44 21.73 33.87
CA LEU A 77 29.38 22.67 34.49
C LEU A 77 29.35 24.05 33.85
N LEU A 78 29.16 24.12 32.54
CA LEU A 78 29.03 25.37 31.78
C LEU A 78 27.62 25.97 31.88
N GLY A 79 26.69 25.32 32.59
CA GLY A 79 25.31 25.78 32.75
C GLY A 79 24.45 25.65 31.49
N VAL A 80 24.91 24.89 30.48
CA VAL A 80 24.14 24.60 29.25
C VAL A 80 22.91 23.75 29.58
N THR A 81 23.08 22.79 30.49
CA THR A 81 21.97 21.94 30.98
C THR A 81 21.65 22.27 32.44
N PRO A 82 20.35 22.34 32.81
CA PRO A 82 19.93 22.67 34.18
C PRO A 82 20.21 21.54 35.19
N GLN A 83 20.56 20.34 34.71
CA GLN A 83 20.87 19.17 35.52
C GLN A 83 21.74 18.22 34.69
N TYR A 84 22.66 17.53 35.36
CA TYR A 84 23.42 16.45 34.74
C TYR A 84 22.50 15.25 34.51
N ARG A 85 22.43 14.77 33.27
CA ARG A 85 21.78 13.50 32.92
C ARG A 85 22.64 12.75 31.92
N CYS A 86 22.91 11.49 32.19
CA CYS A 86 23.61 10.62 31.25
C CYS A 86 23.15 9.17 31.40
N GLU A 87 23.03 8.46 30.28
CA GLU A 87 22.85 7.01 30.24
C GLU A 87 24.12 6.40 29.65
N PHE A 88 24.63 5.33 30.24
CA PHE A 88 25.89 4.71 29.84
C PHE A 88 25.92 3.25 30.27
N ARG A 89 26.83 2.49 29.69
CA ARG A 89 27.06 1.09 30.03
C ARG A 89 28.27 0.96 30.96
N LEU A 90 28.09 0.17 32.01
CA LEU A 90 29.16 -0.28 32.89
C LEU A 90 29.45 -1.77 32.67
N ARG A 91 30.72 -2.14 32.77
CA ARG A 91 31.14 -3.54 32.68
C ARG A 91 30.97 -4.24 34.03
N SER A 92 30.24 -5.34 34.06
CA SER A 92 30.16 -6.22 35.23
C SER A 92 31.46 -7.00 35.42
N LYS A 93 31.64 -7.60 36.60
CA LYS A 93 32.76 -8.51 36.88
C LYS A 93 32.77 -9.74 35.97
N ALA A 94 31.59 -10.17 35.51
CA ALA A 94 31.43 -11.23 34.51
C ALA A 94 31.79 -10.77 33.09
N GLY A 95 32.02 -9.48 32.88
CA GLY A 95 32.40 -8.88 31.61
C GLY A 95 31.24 -8.39 30.75
N GLU A 96 30.00 -8.47 31.25
CA GLU A 96 28.78 -8.04 30.57
C GLU A 96 28.59 -6.52 30.65
N TRP A 97 27.88 -5.94 29.68
CA TRP A 97 27.57 -4.52 29.68
C TRP A 97 26.16 -4.27 30.23
N VAL A 98 26.08 -3.56 31.34
CA VAL A 98 24.83 -3.24 32.04
C VAL A 98 24.56 -1.74 31.91
N TRP A 99 23.33 -1.38 31.56
CA TRP A 99 22.97 0.03 31.36
C TRP A 99 22.59 0.69 32.67
N TYR A 100 23.18 1.86 32.92
CA TYR A 100 22.88 2.72 34.04
C TYR A 100 22.52 4.12 33.57
N ALA A 101 21.72 4.81 34.38
CA ALA A 101 21.45 6.23 34.25
C ALA A 101 21.99 6.98 35.46
N ASN A 102 22.65 8.12 35.21
CA ASN A 102 23.06 9.06 36.23
C ASN A 102 22.29 10.37 36.10
N TYR A 103 21.66 10.80 37.18
CA TYR A 103 21.09 12.13 37.30
C TYR A 103 21.74 12.88 38.46
N GLY A 104 22.24 14.08 38.21
CA GLY A 104 22.93 14.86 39.24
C GLY A 104 22.77 16.36 39.12
N ARG A 105 23.19 17.07 40.15
CA ARG A 105 23.23 18.54 40.22
C ARG A 105 24.48 19.01 40.95
N ILE A 106 25.01 20.14 40.50
CA ILE A 106 26.05 20.86 41.24
C ILE A 106 25.40 21.53 42.46
N MET A 107 26.03 21.38 43.63
CA MET A 107 25.62 22.10 44.82
C MET A 107 26.36 23.44 44.92
N ASP A 108 25.58 24.53 45.04
CA ASP A 108 26.10 25.83 45.44
C ASP A 108 26.41 25.80 46.95
N GLY A 109 27.70 25.74 47.28
CA GLY A 109 28.15 25.45 48.63
C GLY A 109 27.88 26.59 49.62
N HIS A 110 27.34 26.23 50.80
CA HIS A 110 27.57 26.93 52.08
C HIS A 110 29.04 26.80 52.57
N SER A 111 30.00 26.62 51.65
CA SER A 111 31.43 26.50 51.95
C SER A 111 32.20 27.64 51.27
N ALA A 112 33.41 27.92 51.75
CA ALA A 112 34.24 29.05 51.33
C ALA A 112 34.61 29.10 49.83
N THR A 113 34.19 28.11 49.02
CA THR A 113 34.35 28.11 47.56
C THR A 113 33.12 27.48 46.87
N PRO A 114 32.25 28.28 46.22
CA PRO A 114 31.04 27.80 45.54
C PRO A 114 31.33 26.84 44.35
N GLY A 115 30.40 25.93 44.05
CA GLY A 115 30.39 25.14 42.79
C GLY A 115 31.24 23.87 42.73
N LYS A 116 31.73 23.33 43.85
CA LYS A 116 32.73 22.23 43.85
C LYS A 116 32.19 20.80 43.96
N ARG A 117 30.93 20.59 44.34
CA ARG A 117 30.39 19.25 44.63
C ARG A 117 29.29 18.88 43.64
N LEU A 118 29.46 17.75 42.97
CA LEU A 118 28.43 17.14 42.12
C LEU A 118 27.83 15.96 42.88
N ILE A 119 26.54 16.05 43.18
CA ILE A 119 25.78 14.97 43.81
C ILE A 119 24.79 14.41 42.80
N GLY A 120 24.64 13.09 42.79
CA GLY A 120 23.70 12.44 41.89
C GLY A 120 23.29 11.06 42.33
N VAL A 121 22.31 10.54 41.63
CA VAL A 121 21.83 9.17 41.78
C VAL A 121 22.18 8.37 40.54
N THR A 122 22.59 7.13 40.75
CA THR A 122 22.75 6.09 39.74
C THR A 122 21.63 5.07 39.89
N PHE A 123 21.10 4.56 38.80
CA PHE A 123 20.13 3.45 38.85
C PHE A 123 20.19 2.62 37.57
N ASN A 124 19.89 1.34 37.72
CA ASN A 124 19.93 0.36 36.64
C ASN A 124 18.76 0.58 35.67
N ILE A 125 19.06 0.69 34.39
CA ILE A 125 18.07 0.83 33.30
C ILE A 125 18.20 -0.28 32.26
N HIS A 126 18.92 -1.35 32.56
CA HIS A 126 19.21 -2.45 31.64
C HIS A 126 17.94 -3.07 31.06
N ASP A 127 16.99 -3.47 31.90
CA ASP A 127 15.72 -4.05 31.45
C ASP A 127 14.91 -3.11 30.56
N ARG A 128 14.97 -1.80 30.85
CA ARG A 128 14.28 -0.79 30.02
C ARG A 128 14.94 -0.72 28.64
N LYS A 129 16.28 -0.66 28.59
CA LYS A 129 17.02 -0.59 27.32
C LYS A 129 16.85 -1.85 26.49
N CYS A 130 16.90 -3.03 27.09
CA CYS A 130 16.65 -4.29 26.40
C CYS A 130 15.24 -4.33 25.78
N ARG A 131 14.21 -3.90 26.53
CA ARG A 131 12.84 -3.78 26.01
C ARG A 131 12.70 -2.75 24.89
N GLU A 132 13.36 -1.59 25.00
CA GLU A 132 13.38 -0.58 23.92
C GLU A 132 13.97 -1.17 22.63
N THR A 133 15.07 -1.90 22.73
CA THR A 133 15.70 -2.55 21.56
C THR A 133 14.86 -3.68 20.98
N GLU A 134 14.22 -4.50 21.82
CA GLU A 134 13.35 -5.59 21.40
C GLU A 134 12.11 -5.05 20.66
N ILE A 135 11.46 -4.02 21.21
CA ILE A 135 10.32 -3.36 20.56
C ILE A 135 10.72 -2.76 19.21
N ALA A 136 11.90 -2.12 19.14
CA ALA A 136 12.40 -1.57 17.89
C ALA A 136 12.60 -2.66 16.82
N GLN A 137 13.17 -3.81 17.20
CA GLN A 137 13.35 -4.96 16.30
C GLN A 137 12.00 -5.55 15.85
N ILE A 138 11.05 -5.76 16.78
CA ILE A 138 9.72 -6.28 16.47
C ILE A 138 8.98 -5.33 15.52
N ASN A 139 9.04 -4.02 15.75
CA ASN A 139 8.39 -3.03 14.87
C ASN A 139 8.98 -3.02 13.47
N GLN A 140 10.31 -3.15 13.34
CA GLN A 140 10.96 -3.28 12.03
C GLN A 140 10.48 -4.55 11.31
N GLN A 141 10.45 -5.69 12.01
CA GLN A 141 9.97 -6.95 11.44
C GLN A 141 8.50 -6.88 11.03
N LEU A 142 7.64 -6.28 11.87
CA LEU A 142 6.22 -6.12 11.59
C LEU A 142 5.98 -5.22 10.37
N THR A 143 6.79 -4.17 10.22
CA THR A 143 6.71 -3.26 9.05
C THR A 143 7.03 -4.01 7.76
N GLU A 144 8.09 -4.83 7.76
CA GLU A 144 8.46 -5.62 6.59
C GLU A 144 7.43 -6.70 6.26
N GLN A 145 6.89 -7.38 7.28
CA GLN A 145 5.80 -8.35 7.10
C GLN A 145 4.54 -7.70 6.50
N ASN A 146 4.15 -6.52 6.99
CA ASN A 146 3.02 -5.77 6.43
C ASN A 146 3.26 -5.37 4.97
N ARG A 147 4.47 -4.94 4.63
CA ARG A 147 4.85 -4.60 3.25
C ARG A 147 4.71 -5.82 2.33
N LEU A 148 5.19 -6.98 2.75
CA LEU A 148 5.07 -8.23 1.99
C LEU A 148 3.61 -8.67 1.84
N LEU A 149 2.81 -8.59 2.90
CA LEU A 149 1.39 -8.90 2.86
C LEU A 149 0.63 -8.00 1.87
N GLN A 150 0.92 -6.70 1.86
CA GLN A 150 0.32 -5.76 0.90
C GLN A 150 0.69 -6.12 -0.56
N GLN A 151 1.95 -6.47 -0.81
CA GLN A 151 2.39 -6.90 -2.15
C GLN A 151 1.71 -8.20 -2.60
N LEU A 152 1.57 -9.16 -1.69
CA LEU A 152 0.89 -10.42 -1.99
C LEU A 152 -0.59 -10.20 -2.26
N ASN A 153 -1.26 -9.38 -1.43
CA ASN A 153 -2.66 -9.03 -1.64
C ASN A 153 -2.88 -8.33 -2.99
N ALA A 154 -2.06 -7.34 -3.34
CA ALA A 154 -2.16 -6.66 -4.64
C ALA A 154 -1.96 -7.65 -5.82
N THR A 155 -1.08 -8.64 -5.65
CA THR A 155 -0.86 -9.68 -6.67
C THR A 155 -2.06 -10.61 -6.76
N LEU A 156 -2.62 -11.04 -5.63
CA LEU A 156 -3.81 -11.88 -5.58
C LEU A 156 -5.02 -11.15 -6.18
N GLU A 157 -5.21 -9.87 -5.86
CA GLU A 157 -6.24 -9.04 -6.47
C GLU A 157 -6.07 -8.96 -7.99
N ARG A 158 -4.84 -8.75 -8.48
CA ARG A 158 -4.58 -8.72 -9.92
C ARG A 158 -4.88 -10.06 -10.61
N LEU A 159 -4.49 -11.17 -9.99
CA LEU A 159 -4.76 -12.52 -10.52
C LEU A 159 -6.26 -12.87 -10.46
N ALA A 160 -6.95 -12.41 -9.42
CA ALA A 160 -8.39 -12.61 -9.27
C ALA A 160 -9.22 -11.69 -10.16
N ALA A 161 -8.68 -10.52 -10.55
CA ALA A 161 -9.39 -9.51 -11.32
C ALA A 161 -9.16 -9.59 -12.84
N ASN A 162 -8.03 -10.15 -13.28
CA ASN A 162 -7.63 -10.16 -14.69
C ASN A 162 -7.60 -11.55 -15.30
N ASP A 163 -7.75 -11.62 -16.62
CA ASP A 163 -7.56 -12.82 -17.43
C ASP A 163 -6.06 -13.11 -17.58
N SER A 164 -5.66 -14.37 -17.33
CA SER A 164 -4.25 -14.78 -17.27
C SER A 164 -3.54 -14.75 -18.61
N LEU A 165 -4.27 -14.88 -19.73
CA LEU A 165 -3.69 -14.87 -21.07
C LEU A 165 -3.50 -13.43 -21.60
N THR A 166 -4.53 -12.60 -21.44
CA THR A 166 -4.57 -11.27 -22.07
C THR A 166 -4.19 -10.13 -21.13
N GLY A 167 -4.25 -10.34 -19.82
CA GLY A 167 -4.05 -9.30 -18.81
C GLY A 167 -5.20 -8.29 -18.70
N LEU A 168 -6.23 -8.39 -19.54
CA LEU A 168 -7.46 -7.61 -19.44
C LEU A 168 -8.26 -7.99 -18.20
N SER A 169 -9.26 -7.20 -17.82
CA SER A 169 -10.20 -7.61 -16.78
C SER A 169 -10.85 -8.94 -17.16
N ASN A 170 -11.05 -9.82 -16.18
CA ASN A 170 -11.79 -11.05 -16.41
C ASN A 170 -13.31 -10.81 -16.34
N ARG A 171 -14.08 -11.86 -16.67
CA ARG A 171 -15.54 -11.84 -16.61
C ARG A 171 -16.07 -11.39 -15.25
N ARG A 172 -15.49 -11.83 -14.14
CA ARG A 172 -15.97 -11.45 -12.80
C ARG A 172 -15.88 -9.94 -12.58
N THR A 173 -14.70 -9.37 -12.82
CA THR A 173 -14.46 -7.93 -12.68
C THR A 173 -15.35 -7.11 -13.62
N LEU A 174 -15.55 -7.58 -14.84
CA LEU A 174 -16.46 -6.94 -15.78
C LEU A 174 -17.89 -6.85 -15.25
N MET A 175 -18.43 -7.95 -14.70
CA MET A 175 -19.80 -7.99 -14.19
C MET A 175 -19.97 -7.03 -13.02
N GLU A 176 -18.98 -6.97 -12.11
CA GLU A 176 -18.99 -6.07 -10.96
C GLU A 176 -18.91 -4.58 -11.39
N LEU A 177 -17.95 -4.22 -12.24
CA LEU A 177 -17.77 -2.84 -12.71
C LEU A 177 -18.93 -2.39 -13.63
N GLY A 178 -19.38 -3.26 -14.52
CA GLY A 178 -20.49 -3.01 -15.43
C GLY A 178 -21.80 -2.75 -14.70
N ALA A 179 -22.11 -3.53 -13.66
CA ALA A 179 -23.28 -3.30 -12.82
C ALA A 179 -23.23 -1.95 -12.10
N ASN A 180 -22.04 -1.49 -11.69
CA ASN A 180 -21.87 -0.17 -11.10
C ASN A 180 -22.12 0.96 -12.11
N GLU A 181 -21.64 0.81 -13.34
CA GLU A 181 -21.88 1.79 -14.41
C GLU A 181 -23.35 1.83 -14.85
N CYS A 182 -24.06 0.70 -14.81
CA CYS A 182 -25.52 0.68 -15.02
C CYS A 182 -26.24 1.53 -13.96
N LYS A 183 -25.93 1.32 -12.68
CA LYS A 183 -26.49 2.15 -11.57
C LYS A 183 -26.16 3.62 -11.73
N ARG A 184 -24.93 3.93 -12.19
CA ARG A 184 -24.45 5.29 -12.42
C ARG A 184 -25.24 5.99 -13.54
N THR A 185 -25.50 5.28 -14.62
CA THR A 185 -26.34 5.75 -15.73
C THR A 185 -27.76 6.05 -15.29
N GLU A 186 -28.40 5.16 -14.53
CA GLU A 186 -29.76 5.40 -14.02
C GLU A 186 -29.82 6.60 -13.07
N ARG A 187 -28.76 6.81 -12.29
CA ARG A 187 -28.67 7.95 -11.37
C ARG A 187 -28.46 9.28 -12.08
N PHE A 188 -27.47 9.38 -12.97
CA PHE A 188 -27.00 10.65 -13.53
C PHE A 188 -27.54 10.95 -14.94
N GLY A 189 -27.99 9.93 -15.67
CA GLY A 189 -28.60 10.08 -16.99
C GLY A 189 -27.64 10.17 -18.17
N HIS A 190 -26.36 9.94 -17.96
CA HIS A 190 -25.40 9.81 -19.05
C HIS A 190 -25.55 8.44 -19.73
N PRO A 191 -25.48 8.35 -21.07
CA PRO A 191 -25.65 7.08 -21.78
C PRO A 191 -24.51 6.11 -21.49
N LEU A 192 -24.80 4.81 -21.53
CA LEU A 192 -23.82 3.74 -21.37
C LEU A 192 -23.94 2.78 -22.54
N SER A 193 -22.87 2.65 -23.33
CA SER A 193 -22.84 1.66 -24.40
C SER A 193 -21.96 0.47 -24.05
N LEU A 194 -22.29 -0.68 -24.62
CA LEU A 194 -21.58 -1.93 -24.46
C LEU A 194 -21.35 -2.58 -25.82
N LEU A 195 -20.14 -3.10 -26.03
CA LEU A 195 -19.76 -3.86 -27.21
C LEU A 195 -19.44 -5.29 -26.77
N VAL A 196 -20.01 -6.28 -27.43
CA VAL A 196 -19.58 -7.69 -27.36
C VAL A 196 -18.85 -7.99 -28.67
N VAL A 197 -17.61 -8.44 -28.57
CA VAL A 197 -16.68 -8.66 -29.68
C VAL A 197 -16.29 -10.13 -29.69
N ASP A 198 -16.38 -10.79 -30.84
CA ASP A 198 -15.98 -12.18 -31.01
C ASP A 198 -15.08 -12.34 -32.24
N ILE A 199 -14.02 -13.15 -32.09
CA ILE A 199 -13.09 -13.44 -33.17
C ILE A 199 -13.72 -14.46 -34.12
N ASP A 200 -13.93 -14.03 -35.36
CA ASP A 200 -14.56 -14.84 -36.38
C ASP A 200 -13.73 -16.08 -36.72
N LEU A 201 -14.40 -17.24 -36.78
CA LEU A 201 -13.80 -18.53 -37.18
C LEU A 201 -12.57 -18.91 -36.34
N PHE A 202 -12.49 -18.48 -35.08
CA PHE A 202 -11.34 -18.73 -34.20
C PHE A 202 -10.97 -20.22 -34.07
N LYS A 203 -11.97 -21.11 -34.04
CA LYS A 203 -11.73 -22.57 -34.06
C LYS A 203 -10.90 -23.00 -35.28
N ALA A 204 -11.16 -22.46 -36.46
CA ALA A 204 -10.40 -22.79 -37.68
C ALA A 204 -8.93 -22.32 -37.59
N VAL A 205 -8.68 -21.22 -36.88
CA VAL A 205 -7.31 -20.75 -36.59
C VAL A 205 -6.58 -21.76 -35.70
N ASN A 206 -7.22 -22.22 -34.62
CA ASN A 206 -6.65 -23.24 -33.74
C ASN A 206 -6.41 -24.56 -34.48
N ASP A 207 -7.36 -24.98 -35.30
CA ASP A 207 -7.26 -26.23 -36.07
C ASP A 207 -6.14 -26.17 -37.12
N ALA A 208 -5.88 -25.00 -37.71
CA ALA A 208 -4.86 -24.81 -38.75
C ALA A 208 -3.46 -24.51 -38.21
N PHE A 209 -3.34 -23.75 -37.12
CA PHE A 209 -2.06 -23.21 -36.62
C PHE A 209 -1.71 -23.63 -35.18
N GLY A 210 -2.60 -24.36 -34.51
CA GLY A 210 -2.44 -24.82 -33.14
C GLY A 210 -2.80 -23.77 -32.09
N HIS A 211 -3.06 -24.24 -30.86
CA HIS A 211 -3.53 -23.39 -29.74
C HIS A 211 -2.58 -22.25 -29.39
N LEU A 212 -1.26 -22.45 -29.46
CA LEU A 212 -0.29 -21.38 -29.18
C LEU A 212 -0.37 -20.23 -30.19
N ALA A 213 -0.74 -20.50 -31.45
CA ALA A 213 -0.99 -19.46 -32.43
C ALA A 213 -2.34 -18.78 -32.19
N GLY A 214 -3.36 -19.53 -31.78
CA GLY A 214 -4.64 -18.98 -31.32
C GLY A 214 -4.48 -18.04 -30.12
N ASP A 215 -3.66 -18.40 -29.15
CA ASP A 215 -3.34 -17.57 -27.99
C ASP A 215 -2.69 -16.25 -28.41
N ARG A 216 -1.77 -16.28 -29.39
CA ARG A 216 -1.19 -15.06 -29.98
C ARG A 216 -2.25 -14.18 -30.64
N VAL A 217 -3.21 -14.79 -31.34
CA VAL A 217 -4.33 -14.08 -31.97
C VAL A 217 -5.22 -13.43 -30.90
N ILE A 218 -5.57 -14.15 -29.84
CA ILE A 218 -6.33 -13.61 -28.71
C ILE A 218 -5.60 -12.42 -28.10
N CYS A 219 -4.29 -12.54 -27.84
CA CYS A 219 -3.49 -11.46 -27.29
C CYS A 219 -3.42 -10.23 -28.22
N ALA A 220 -3.30 -10.43 -29.53
CA ALA A 220 -3.27 -9.32 -30.50
C ALA A 220 -4.61 -8.58 -30.55
N VAL A 221 -5.74 -9.31 -30.55
CA VAL A 221 -7.08 -8.70 -30.51
C VAL A 221 -7.32 -8.00 -29.17
N ALA A 222 -6.88 -8.59 -28.06
CA ALA A 222 -6.94 -7.97 -26.74
C ALA A 222 -6.20 -6.63 -26.70
N GLN A 223 -5.01 -6.57 -27.31
CA GLN A 223 -4.23 -5.33 -27.44
C GLN A 223 -4.97 -4.28 -28.30
N ALA A 224 -5.58 -4.68 -29.42
CA ALA A 224 -6.37 -3.78 -30.25
C ALA A 224 -7.63 -3.23 -29.54
N CYS A 225 -8.24 -4.03 -28.66
CA CYS A 225 -9.31 -3.58 -27.77
C CYS A 225 -8.78 -2.59 -26.71
N ALA A 226 -7.64 -2.88 -26.09
CA ALA A 226 -7.05 -2.05 -25.03
C ALA A 226 -6.51 -0.71 -25.54
N ALA A 227 -5.93 -0.67 -26.75
CA ALA A 227 -5.34 0.54 -27.33
C ALA A 227 -6.36 1.68 -27.54
N ARG A 228 -7.65 1.35 -27.64
CA ARG A 228 -8.75 2.31 -27.85
C ARG A 228 -9.44 2.76 -26.57
N LYS A 229 -9.12 2.17 -25.43
CA LYS A 229 -9.75 2.51 -24.15
C LYS A 229 -9.34 3.92 -23.70
N ARG A 230 -10.32 4.75 -23.35
CA ARG A 230 -10.10 6.00 -22.58
C ARG A 230 -9.60 5.61 -21.19
N SER A 231 -8.35 5.96 -20.88
CA SER A 231 -7.72 5.62 -19.61
C SER A 231 -8.55 6.11 -18.43
N GLY A 232 -8.83 5.22 -17.49
CA GLY A 232 -9.62 5.52 -16.29
C GLY A 232 -11.14 5.55 -16.46
N VAL A 233 -11.68 5.38 -17.69
CA VAL A 233 -13.13 5.42 -17.95
C VAL A 233 -13.64 4.12 -18.56
N ASP A 234 -13.13 3.71 -19.73
CA ASP A 234 -13.69 2.51 -20.39
C ASP A 234 -13.25 1.23 -19.68
N ILE A 235 -14.04 0.17 -19.78
CA ILE A 235 -13.70 -1.15 -19.24
C ILE A 235 -13.54 -2.10 -20.42
N VAL A 236 -12.43 -2.82 -20.46
CA VAL A 236 -12.16 -3.83 -21.50
C VAL A 236 -11.85 -5.13 -20.78
N ALA A 237 -12.61 -6.17 -21.10
CA ALA A 237 -12.51 -7.46 -20.46
C ALA A 237 -12.56 -8.59 -21.47
N ARG A 238 -11.89 -9.71 -21.15
CA ARG A 238 -12.13 -10.99 -21.83
C ARG A 238 -13.26 -11.71 -21.12
N PHE A 239 -14.34 -11.98 -21.86
CA PHE A 239 -15.54 -12.60 -21.32
C PHE A 239 -15.37 -14.11 -21.17
N GLY A 240 -14.67 -14.73 -22.12
CA GLY A 240 -14.33 -16.15 -22.14
C GLY A 240 -13.94 -16.58 -23.55
N GLY A 241 -13.11 -17.61 -23.70
CA GLY A 241 -12.70 -18.10 -25.03
C GLY A 241 -12.12 -16.98 -25.91
N GLU A 242 -12.75 -16.74 -27.05
CA GLU A 242 -12.43 -15.70 -28.03
C GLU A 242 -13.27 -14.42 -27.92
N GLU A 243 -14.08 -14.30 -26.85
CA GLU A 243 -15.03 -13.20 -26.65
C GLU A 243 -14.48 -12.11 -25.72
N PHE A 244 -14.71 -10.86 -26.11
CA PHE A 244 -14.36 -9.66 -25.35
C PHE A 244 -15.58 -8.77 -25.16
N VAL A 245 -15.61 -8.05 -24.05
CA VAL A 245 -16.62 -7.03 -23.78
C VAL A 245 -15.93 -5.70 -23.50
N ILE A 246 -16.46 -4.65 -24.13
CA ILE A 246 -16.02 -3.27 -23.91
C ILE A 246 -17.21 -2.47 -23.40
N VAL A 247 -17.07 -1.89 -22.20
CA VAL A 247 -18.05 -0.98 -21.61
C VAL A 247 -17.56 0.44 -21.82
N LEU A 248 -18.43 1.29 -22.36
CA LEU A 248 -18.16 2.68 -22.72
C LEU A 248 -19.11 3.60 -21.92
N PRO A 249 -18.73 3.99 -20.69
CA PRO A 249 -19.48 4.98 -19.92
C PRO A 249 -19.60 6.30 -20.66
N GLU A 250 -20.70 7.02 -20.44
CA GLU A 250 -20.95 8.34 -21.01
C GLU A 250 -20.81 8.37 -22.55
N THR A 251 -21.21 7.28 -23.21
CA THR A 251 -21.10 7.11 -24.67
C THR A 251 -22.46 6.74 -25.23
N ASP A 252 -22.90 7.45 -26.26
CA ASP A 252 -24.15 7.16 -26.95
C ASP A 252 -23.97 6.09 -28.04
N GLY A 253 -25.08 5.49 -28.48
CA GLY A 253 -25.07 4.44 -29.50
C GLY A 253 -24.35 4.81 -30.80
N PRO A 254 -24.57 6.00 -31.39
CA PRO A 254 -23.83 6.43 -32.58
C PRO A 254 -22.32 6.51 -32.37
N SER A 255 -21.86 6.98 -31.21
CA SER A 255 -20.42 7.02 -30.88
C SER A 255 -19.86 5.63 -30.64
N ALA A 256 -20.58 4.77 -29.93
CA ALA A 256 -20.21 3.39 -29.72
C ALA A 256 -20.08 2.60 -31.03
N LEU A 257 -20.98 2.82 -31.99
CA LEU A 257 -20.90 2.26 -33.33
C LEU A 257 -19.63 2.69 -34.08
N ARG A 258 -19.20 3.95 -33.94
CA ARG A 258 -17.93 4.43 -34.53
C ARG A 258 -16.72 3.75 -33.90
N VAL A 259 -16.73 3.57 -32.58
CA VAL A 259 -15.68 2.83 -31.85
C VAL A 259 -15.63 1.37 -32.32
N ALA A 260 -16.78 0.71 -32.40
CA ALA A 260 -16.90 -0.67 -32.86
C ALA A 260 -16.39 -0.85 -34.30
N GLU A 261 -16.82 0.00 -35.24
CA GLU A 261 -16.40 -0.09 -36.64
C GLU A 261 -14.90 0.20 -36.81
N SER A 262 -14.35 1.13 -36.03
CA SER A 262 -12.91 1.36 -36.00
C SER A 262 -12.16 0.14 -35.48
N LEU A 263 -12.65 -0.52 -34.43
CA LEU A 263 -12.05 -1.73 -33.88
C LEU A 263 -12.06 -2.87 -34.88
N ARG A 264 -13.20 -3.08 -35.54
CA ARG A 264 -13.36 -4.11 -36.58
C ARG A 264 -12.33 -3.96 -37.69
N ARG A 265 -12.18 -2.74 -38.24
CA ARG A 265 -11.22 -2.44 -39.31
C ARG A 265 -9.77 -2.64 -38.89
N GLU A 266 -9.43 -2.28 -37.66
CA GLU A 266 -8.07 -2.50 -37.17
C GLU A 266 -7.77 -3.99 -37.06
N VAL A 267 -8.67 -4.77 -36.47
CA VAL A 267 -8.48 -6.22 -36.34
C VAL A 267 -8.39 -6.89 -37.71
N GLU A 268 -9.21 -6.48 -38.68
CA GLU A 268 -9.13 -6.94 -40.07
C GLU A 268 -7.77 -6.63 -40.74
N ALA A 269 -7.14 -5.52 -40.36
CA ALA A 269 -5.81 -5.14 -40.83
C ALA A 269 -4.67 -5.86 -40.09
N LEU A 270 -4.92 -6.46 -38.92
CA LEU A 270 -3.87 -7.16 -38.15
C LEU A 270 -3.33 -8.36 -38.91
N ARG A 271 -2.02 -8.56 -38.79
CA ARG A 271 -1.32 -9.76 -39.26
C ARG A 271 -0.53 -10.31 -38.08
N VAL A 272 -1.01 -11.42 -37.51
CA VAL A 272 -0.43 -12.03 -36.31
C VAL A 272 0.56 -13.12 -36.74
N PRO A 273 1.82 -13.10 -36.26
CA PRO A 273 2.78 -14.12 -36.64
C PRO A 273 2.36 -15.55 -36.22
N ALA A 274 2.30 -16.47 -37.17
CA ALA A 274 2.04 -17.89 -36.88
C ALA A 274 3.20 -18.58 -36.15
N GLY A 275 4.42 -18.00 -36.16
CA GLY A 275 5.64 -18.51 -35.53
C GLY A 275 6.87 -17.73 -36.03
N GLU A 276 8.09 -18.12 -35.63
CA GLU A 276 9.32 -17.53 -36.20
C GLU A 276 9.37 -17.80 -37.71
N GLY A 277 9.29 -16.73 -38.53
CA GLY A 277 9.33 -16.81 -39.99
C GLY A 277 8.04 -17.29 -40.68
N GLY A 278 6.94 -17.48 -39.94
CA GLY A 278 5.65 -17.93 -40.49
C GLY A 278 4.83 -16.85 -41.21
N GLN A 279 3.89 -17.26 -42.07
CA GLN A 279 2.90 -16.35 -42.66
C GLN A 279 2.05 -15.67 -41.57
N GLY A 280 1.65 -14.42 -41.82
CA GLY A 280 0.78 -13.67 -40.91
C GLY A 280 -0.65 -14.19 -40.96
N ILE A 281 -1.18 -14.58 -39.81
CA ILE A 281 -2.58 -14.97 -39.61
C ILE A 281 -3.43 -13.70 -39.67
N ALA A 282 -4.39 -13.67 -40.58
CA ALA A 282 -5.42 -12.64 -40.66
C ALA A 282 -6.70 -13.16 -40.01
N VAL A 283 -7.32 -12.33 -39.18
CA VAL A 283 -8.61 -12.63 -38.54
C VAL A 283 -9.53 -11.43 -38.67
N THR A 284 -10.84 -11.67 -38.55
CA THR A 284 -11.85 -10.62 -38.44
C THR A 284 -12.60 -10.77 -37.13
N VAL A 285 -13.36 -9.75 -36.77
CA VAL A 285 -14.26 -9.79 -35.61
C VAL A 285 -15.67 -9.41 -36.01
N SER A 286 -16.64 -10.06 -35.38
CA SER A 286 -18.02 -9.61 -35.37
C SER A 286 -18.29 -8.87 -34.06
N ILE A 287 -19.07 -7.79 -34.11
CA ILE A 287 -19.33 -6.93 -32.94
C ILE A 287 -20.81 -6.64 -32.81
N GLY A 288 -21.37 -6.91 -31.63
CA GLY A 288 -22.70 -6.49 -31.23
C GLY A 288 -22.62 -5.29 -30.29
N VAL A 289 -23.49 -4.29 -30.50
CA VAL A 289 -23.56 -3.05 -29.71
C VAL A 289 -24.92 -2.92 -29.06
N SER A 290 -24.96 -2.53 -27.78
CA SER A 290 -26.18 -2.13 -27.07
C SER A 290 -25.95 -0.84 -26.31
N THR A 291 -26.99 -0.02 -26.17
CA THR A 291 -26.93 1.24 -25.40
C THR A 291 -28.04 1.29 -24.36
N MET A 292 -27.67 1.75 -23.18
CA MET A 292 -28.55 2.00 -22.07
C MET A 292 -28.68 3.51 -21.84
N HIS A 293 -29.90 3.95 -21.56
CA HIS A 293 -30.22 5.31 -21.15
C HIS A 293 -30.94 5.27 -19.81
N LYS A 294 -31.07 6.43 -19.15
CA LYS A 294 -31.91 6.54 -17.96
C LYS A 294 -33.34 6.10 -18.23
N GLY A 295 -33.92 5.35 -17.30
CA GLY A 295 -35.28 4.85 -17.37
C GLY A 295 -35.44 3.64 -18.28
N THR A 296 -34.35 3.08 -18.84
CA THR A 296 -34.43 1.82 -19.58
C THR A 296 -34.62 0.62 -18.65
N GLY A 297 -34.21 0.74 -17.37
CA GLY A 297 -34.43 -0.29 -16.36
C GLY A 297 -33.65 -1.59 -16.60
N LEU A 298 -32.57 -1.53 -17.39
CA LEU A 298 -31.74 -2.68 -17.70
C LEU A 298 -30.70 -2.89 -16.61
N ASP A 299 -30.51 -4.14 -16.20
CA ASP A 299 -29.29 -4.54 -15.52
C ASP A 299 -28.17 -4.82 -16.53
N PHE A 300 -26.98 -5.08 -16.00
CA PHE A 300 -25.81 -5.32 -16.84
C PHE A 300 -25.93 -6.62 -17.64
N GLU A 301 -26.57 -7.66 -17.10
CA GLU A 301 -26.74 -8.94 -17.78
C GLU A 301 -27.65 -8.81 -19.00
N GLU A 302 -28.76 -8.07 -18.87
CA GLU A 302 -29.68 -7.80 -19.96
C GLU A 302 -29.03 -6.89 -21.02
N LEU A 303 -28.18 -5.94 -20.61
CA LEU A 303 -27.41 -5.12 -21.55
C LEU A 303 -26.42 -5.96 -22.38
N VAL A 304 -25.73 -6.91 -21.75
CA VAL A 304 -24.86 -7.89 -22.42
C VAL A 304 -25.67 -8.77 -23.37
N ASN A 305 -26.79 -9.32 -22.92
CA ASN A 305 -27.67 -10.19 -23.73
C ASN A 305 -28.17 -9.48 -25.00
N ARG A 306 -28.49 -8.18 -24.92
CA ARG A 306 -28.87 -7.39 -26.10
C ARG A 306 -27.73 -7.23 -27.10
N ALA A 307 -26.54 -6.94 -26.62
CA ALA A 307 -25.37 -6.86 -27.48
C ALA A 307 -25.04 -8.23 -28.09
N ASP A 308 -25.19 -9.33 -27.34
CA ASP A 308 -24.96 -10.69 -27.82
C ASP A 308 -25.95 -11.08 -28.94
N LYS A 309 -27.24 -10.72 -28.80
CA LYS A 309 -28.22 -10.86 -29.90
C LYS A 309 -27.82 -10.09 -31.15
N ALA A 310 -27.27 -8.88 -31.01
CA ALA A 310 -26.76 -8.11 -32.14
C ALA A 310 -25.50 -8.76 -32.74
N LEU A 311 -24.60 -9.29 -31.91
CA LEU A 311 -23.42 -10.05 -32.35
C LEU A 311 -23.82 -11.28 -33.17
N TYR A 312 -24.84 -12.03 -32.71
CA TYR A 312 -25.37 -13.17 -33.44
C TYR A 312 -25.85 -12.79 -34.85
N GLN A 313 -26.51 -11.63 -34.99
CA GLN A 313 -26.90 -11.11 -36.30
C GLN A 313 -25.70 -10.75 -37.19
N ALA A 314 -24.65 -10.16 -36.61
CA ALA A 314 -23.40 -9.89 -37.32
C ALA A 314 -22.77 -11.19 -37.84
N LYS A 315 -22.73 -12.25 -37.02
CA LYS A 315 -22.21 -13.56 -37.45
C LYS A 315 -23.08 -14.21 -38.53
N GLY A 316 -24.40 -14.04 -38.46
CA GLY A 316 -25.36 -14.59 -39.42
C GLY A 316 -25.33 -13.94 -40.80
N THR A 317 -24.79 -12.72 -40.93
CA THR A 317 -24.78 -11.93 -42.18
C THR A 317 -23.47 -12.01 -42.95
N GLY A 318 -22.60 -12.94 -42.58
CA GLY A 318 -21.31 -13.15 -43.24
C GLY A 318 -20.09 -12.81 -42.38
N ARG A 319 -20.30 -12.45 -41.10
CA ARG A 319 -19.24 -12.06 -40.13
C ARG A 319 -18.55 -10.76 -40.53
N ASN A 320 -17.46 -10.38 -39.85
CA ASN A 320 -16.73 -9.14 -40.08
C ASN A 320 -17.66 -7.92 -40.17
N ALA A 321 -18.56 -7.79 -39.20
CA ALA A 321 -19.64 -6.81 -39.21
C ALA A 321 -19.95 -6.27 -37.81
N VAL A 322 -20.53 -5.07 -37.77
CA VAL A 322 -21.01 -4.44 -36.53
C VAL A 322 -22.54 -4.29 -36.61
N TYR A 323 -23.23 -4.79 -35.59
CA TYR A 323 -24.69 -4.67 -35.44
C TYR A 323 -25.03 -3.97 -34.14
N CYS A 324 -26.10 -3.18 -34.13
CA CYS A 324 -26.60 -2.50 -32.93
C CYS A 324 -28.01 -2.96 -32.60
N ALA A 325 -28.23 -3.38 -31.35
CA ALA A 325 -29.52 -3.85 -30.85
C ALA A 325 -30.60 -2.74 -30.94
N ASP A 326 -30.21 -1.48 -30.74
CA ASP A 326 -31.14 -0.35 -30.68
C ASP A 326 -31.68 0.04 -32.07
N ARG A 327 -31.03 -0.41 -33.15
CA ARG A 327 -31.51 -0.16 -34.53
C ARG A 327 -32.80 -0.92 -34.86
N LEU A 328 -33.16 -1.94 -34.07
CA LEU A 328 -34.40 -2.70 -34.23
C LEU A 328 -35.63 -1.98 -33.67
N LEU A 329 -35.46 -0.97 -32.81
CA LEU A 329 -36.57 -0.24 -32.17
C LEU A 329 -36.97 1.06 -32.90
N GLY A 330 -36.28 1.43 -33.98
CA GLY A 330 -36.52 2.67 -34.75
C GLY A 330 -37.47 2.55 -35.96
N GLY A 331 -38.18 1.43 -36.12
CA GLY A 331 -39.04 1.14 -37.26
C GLY A 331 -40.54 1.39 -37.05
N GLY A 332 -40.92 2.20 -36.05
CA GLY A 332 -42.31 2.64 -35.85
C GLY A 332 -42.63 3.82 -36.76
N GLY A 333 -42.89 3.55 -38.04
CA GLY A 333 -43.29 4.55 -39.02
C GLY A 333 -44.48 5.37 -38.53
N THR A 334 -44.24 6.66 -38.32
CA THR A 334 -45.28 7.68 -38.28
C THR A 334 -45.93 7.69 -39.65
N ALA A 335 -47.14 7.11 -39.74
CA ALA A 335 -48.00 7.28 -40.89
C ALA A 335 -48.23 8.78 -41.09
N ALA A 336 -47.68 9.32 -42.18
CA ALA A 336 -47.96 10.68 -42.61
C ALA A 336 -49.48 10.85 -42.78
N PRO A 337 -50.09 11.94 -42.29
CA PRO A 337 -51.51 12.19 -42.53
C PRO A 337 -51.72 12.39 -44.03
N ALA A 338 -52.67 11.64 -44.59
CA ALA A 338 -53.04 11.70 -46.00
C ALA A 338 -53.38 13.15 -46.41
N PRO A 339 -53.01 13.60 -47.63
CA PRO A 339 -53.41 14.90 -48.12
C PRO A 339 -54.93 14.91 -48.27
N ARG A 340 -55.59 15.90 -47.66
CA ARG A 340 -57.01 16.18 -47.88
C ARG A 340 -57.21 16.45 -49.38
N GLY A 341 -58.03 15.61 -50.01
CA GLY A 341 -58.45 15.80 -51.40
C GLY A 341 -59.21 17.12 -51.58
N PRO A 342 -59.15 17.72 -52.78
CA PRO A 342 -59.82 18.97 -53.05
C PRO A 342 -61.34 18.74 -52.98
N GLY A 343 -62.01 19.58 -52.20
CA GLY A 343 -63.45 19.67 -52.23
C GLY A 343 -63.93 20.10 -53.62
N ASP A 344 -65.06 19.55 -54.01
CA ASP A 344 -65.87 20.01 -55.13
C ASP A 344 -67.35 19.94 -54.68
N PRO A 345 -68.28 20.66 -55.32
CA PRO A 345 -68.81 21.88 -54.73
C PRO A 345 -70.35 21.88 -54.58
N ALA A 346 -70.85 22.99 -54.03
CA ALA A 346 -72.20 23.55 -54.15
C ALA A 346 -73.38 22.81 -53.49
N GLY A 347 -73.98 23.52 -52.54
CA GLY A 347 -75.28 23.26 -51.91
C GLY A 347 -75.61 24.39 -50.94
#